data_AF-A0A2V8R918-F1
#
_entry.id   AF-A0A2V8R918-F1
#
_cell.length_a   1.000
_cell.length_b   1.000
_cell.length_c   1.000
_cell.angle_alpha   90.00
_cell.angle_beta   90.00
_cell.angle_gamma   90.00
#
_symmetry.space_group_name_H-M   'P 1'
#
loop_
_entity.id
_entity.type
_entity.pdbx_description
1 polymer ?
#
loop_
_entity_poly.entity_id
_entity_poly.type
_entity_poly.pdbx_seq_one_letter_code
_entity_poly.pdbx_strand_id
1 'polypeptide(L)'
;MRDEHIKDMLDRAPLASLGDDELAAIHSHAEVCGECSRAYAAARVSASLLEARASREFDPSPFFQTRVLAALRERQSAGEAWSLGRLWKAAGLLVSSMAATVAVLAALTFVAPQATTQQIASADGTYTAEDVILGQGAVTDGQVSDDQVLATLYGTDDGAEK
;
A
#
# COMPACT_ATOMS: atom_id res chain seq x y z
N MET A 1 -13.64 -31.56 41.01
CA MET A 1 -13.14 -30.18 41.05
C MET A 1 -12.98 -29.74 42.50
N ARG A 2 -12.03 -30.32 43.26
CA ARG A 2 -12.00 -30.15 44.73
C ARG A 2 -11.20 -28.94 45.24
N ASP A 3 -10.39 -28.30 44.38
CA ASP A 3 -9.49 -27.20 44.81
C ASP A 3 -9.60 -25.94 43.94
N GLU A 4 -10.55 -25.89 43.00
CA GLU A 4 -10.72 -24.71 42.15
C GLU A 4 -11.59 -23.70 42.88
N HIS A 5 -10.95 -22.76 43.56
CA HIS A 5 -11.64 -21.64 44.21
C HIS A 5 -12.40 -20.83 43.17
N ILE A 6 -13.63 -20.41 43.49
CA ILE A 6 -14.47 -19.57 42.61
C ILE A 6 -13.81 -18.24 42.22
N LYS A 7 -12.71 -17.85 42.88
CA LYS A 7 -11.96 -16.63 42.58
C LYS A 7 -11.52 -16.58 41.12
N ASP A 8 -10.98 -17.68 40.58
CA ASP A 8 -10.54 -17.73 39.17
C ASP A 8 -11.73 -17.58 38.20
N MET A 9 -12.90 -18.12 38.55
CA MET A 9 -14.14 -17.93 37.78
C MET A 9 -14.60 -16.46 37.82
N LEU A 10 -14.57 -15.83 39.00
CA LEU A 10 -14.93 -14.41 39.19
C LEU A 10 -13.95 -13.44 38.52
N ASP A 11 -12.68 -13.82 38.37
CA ASP A 11 -11.66 -13.00 37.72
C ASP A 11 -11.76 -13.04 36.19
N ARG A 12 -12.24 -14.16 35.62
CA ARG A 12 -12.36 -14.35 34.17
C ARG A 12 -13.66 -13.81 33.60
N ALA A 13 -14.74 -13.85 34.36
CA ALA A 13 -16.06 -13.49 33.88
C ALA A 13 -16.83 -12.61 34.89
N PRO A 14 -17.48 -11.52 34.43
CA PRO A 14 -18.35 -10.75 35.29
C PRO A 14 -19.55 -11.58 35.75
N LEU A 15 -20.05 -11.32 36.97
CA LEU A 15 -21.22 -12.04 37.51
C LEU A 15 -22.44 -12.00 36.59
N ALA A 16 -22.61 -10.92 35.84
CA ALA A 16 -23.73 -10.75 34.90
C ALA A 16 -23.66 -11.65 33.66
N SER A 17 -22.50 -12.26 33.36
CA SER A 17 -22.35 -13.18 32.23
C SER A 17 -22.39 -14.65 32.62
N LEU A 18 -22.52 -14.96 33.92
CA LEU A 18 -22.59 -16.34 34.41
C LEU A 18 -24.00 -16.90 34.26
N GLY A 19 -24.09 -18.19 33.90
CA GLY A 19 -25.36 -18.90 33.82
C GLY A 19 -25.93 -19.25 35.20
N ASP A 20 -27.22 -19.60 35.25
CA ASP A 20 -27.90 -19.97 36.50
C ASP A 20 -27.23 -21.16 37.20
N ASP A 21 -26.76 -22.15 36.43
CA ASP A 21 -26.06 -23.33 36.96
C ASP A 21 -24.71 -22.97 37.62
N GLU A 22 -23.98 -22.03 37.03
CA GLU A 22 -22.69 -21.54 37.54
C GLU A 22 -22.90 -20.71 38.81
N LEU A 23 -23.93 -19.87 38.83
CA LEU A 23 -24.32 -19.10 40.02
C LEU A 23 -24.74 -20.01 41.17
N ALA A 24 -25.47 -21.09 40.90
CA ALA A 24 -25.82 -22.09 41.90
C ALA A 24 -24.57 -22.83 42.44
N ALA A 25 -23.62 -23.17 41.57
CA ALA A 25 -22.35 -23.77 41.97
C ALA A 25 -21.51 -22.83 42.84
N ILE A 26 -21.45 -21.54 42.48
CA ILE A 26 -20.78 -20.50 43.28
C ILE A 26 -21.43 -20.37 44.65
N HIS A 27 -22.77 -20.30 44.71
CA HIS A 27 -23.50 -20.14 45.95
C HIS A 27 -23.25 -21.32 46.91
N SER A 28 -23.37 -22.55 46.40
CA SER A 28 -23.14 -23.76 47.20
C SER A 28 -21.69 -23.86 47.71
N HIS A 29 -20.70 -23.44 46.91
CA HIS A 29 -19.31 -23.41 47.35
C HIS A 29 -19.03 -22.30 48.36
N ALA A 30 -19.65 -21.13 48.18
CA ALA A 30 -19.49 -19.96 49.07
C ALA A 30 -20.07 -20.18 50.47
N GLU A 31 -21.08 -21.05 50.63
CA GLU A 31 -21.62 -21.44 51.94
C GLU A 31 -20.61 -22.22 52.79
N VAL A 32 -19.72 -22.97 52.14
CA VAL A 32 -18.75 -23.85 52.83
C VAL A 32 -17.39 -23.16 52.98
N CYS A 33 -16.96 -22.37 51.99
CA CYS A 33 -15.65 -21.73 52.00
C CYS A 33 -15.75 -20.23 52.34
N GLY A 34 -15.31 -19.85 53.54
CA GLY A 34 -15.36 -18.45 54.01
C GLY A 34 -14.55 -17.46 53.16
N GLU A 35 -13.47 -17.89 52.52
CA GLU A 35 -12.74 -17.03 51.57
C GLU A 35 -13.52 -16.76 50.29
N CYS A 36 -14.14 -17.80 49.74
CA CYS A 36 -14.98 -17.71 48.55
C CYS A 36 -16.24 -16.89 48.86
N SER A 37 -16.81 -17.02 50.05
CA SER A 37 -17.92 -16.19 50.52
C SER A 37 -17.57 -14.70 50.47
N ARG A 38 -16.40 -14.32 50.99
CA ARG A 38 -15.92 -12.93 50.94
C ARG A 38 -15.67 -12.44 49.51
N ALA A 39 -15.06 -13.28 48.67
CA ALA A 39 -14.81 -12.95 47.27
C ALA A 39 -16.12 -12.74 46.50
N TYR A 40 -17.11 -13.62 46.69
CA TYR A 40 -18.42 -13.51 46.08
C TYR A 40 -19.18 -12.25 46.56
N ALA A 41 -19.15 -11.95 47.85
CA ALA A 41 -19.75 -10.73 48.39
C ALA A 41 -19.09 -9.46 47.80
N ALA A 42 -17.77 -9.44 47.71
CA ALA A 42 -17.04 -8.33 47.07
C ALA A 42 -17.39 -8.19 45.58
N ALA A 43 -17.48 -9.31 44.85
CA ALA A 43 -17.86 -9.32 43.45
C ALA A 43 -19.29 -8.78 43.24
N ARG A 44 -20.25 -9.16 44.10
CA ARG A 44 -21.63 -8.66 44.04
C ARG A 44 -21.72 -7.15 44.26
N VAL A 45 -21.00 -6.63 45.26
CA VAL A 45 -20.96 -5.19 45.54
C VAL A 45 -20.30 -4.44 44.38
N SER A 46 -19.22 -4.99 43.83
CA SER A 46 -18.53 -4.37 42.69
C SER A 46 -19.41 -4.35 41.45
N ALA A 47 -20.12 -5.44 41.17
CA ALA A 47 -21.05 -5.54 40.05
C ALA A 47 -22.18 -4.51 40.16
N SER A 48 -22.79 -4.35 41.35
CA SER A 48 -23.86 -3.37 41.54
C SER A 48 -23.36 -1.92 41.40
N LEU A 49 -22.14 -1.62 41.86
CA LEU A 49 -21.53 -0.31 41.66
C LEU A 49 -21.23 -0.02 40.18
N LEU A 50 -20.74 -1.02 39.45
CA LEU A 50 -20.49 -0.89 38.01
C LEU A 50 -21.79 -0.71 37.23
N GLU A 51 -22.85 -1.44 37.56
CA GLU A 51 -24.18 -1.27 36.97
C GLU A 51 -24.77 0.12 37.26
N ALA A 52 -24.66 0.58 38.50
CA ALA A 52 -25.08 1.94 38.88
C ALA A 52 -24.27 3.02 38.14
N ARG A 53 -23.00 2.75 37.81
CA ARG A 53 -22.17 3.67 37.02
C ARG A 53 -22.48 3.61 35.53
N ALA A 54 -22.75 2.42 35.01
CA ALA A 54 -23.04 2.16 33.59
C ALA A 54 -24.40 2.71 33.17
N SER A 55 -25.39 2.69 34.08
CA SER A 55 -26.71 3.29 33.86
C SER A 55 -26.71 4.82 33.81
N ARG A 56 -25.60 5.48 34.19
CA ARG A 56 -25.46 6.93 33.99
C ARG A 56 -25.03 7.21 32.55
N GLU A 57 -25.93 7.84 31.80
CA GLU A 57 -25.58 8.49 30.54
C GLU A 57 -24.52 9.58 30.79
N PHE A 58 -23.40 9.50 30.08
CA PHE A 58 -22.34 10.49 30.11
C PHE A 58 -22.25 11.13 28.74
N ASP A 59 -22.51 12.43 28.66
CA ASP A 59 -22.28 13.19 27.44
C ASP A 59 -20.78 13.47 27.32
N PRO A 60 -20.10 12.99 26.26
CA PRO A 60 -18.69 13.28 26.06
C PRO A 60 -18.46 14.80 25.97
N SER A 61 -17.27 15.25 26.38
CA SER A 61 -16.91 16.66 26.23
C SER A 61 -17.03 17.10 24.76
N PRO A 62 -17.38 18.36 24.47
CA PRO A 62 -17.59 18.84 23.10
C PRO A 62 -16.36 18.68 22.16
N PHE A 63 -15.16 18.52 22.73
CA PHE A 63 -13.92 18.28 21.98
C PHE A 63 -13.42 16.84 22.04
N PHE A 64 -14.26 15.89 22.49
CA PHE A 64 -13.85 14.50 22.60
C PHE A 64 -13.53 13.90 21.21
N GLN A 65 -14.46 14.07 20.26
CA GLN A 65 -14.30 13.55 18.90
C GLN A 65 -13.05 14.13 18.22
N THR A 66 -12.82 15.44 18.35
CA THR A 66 -11.66 16.09 17.74
C THR A 66 -10.35 15.59 18.34
N ARG A 67 -10.28 15.42 19.67
CA ARG A 67 -9.11 14.85 20.36
C ARG A 67 -8.84 13.40 19.95
N VAL A 68 -9.88 12.58 19.84
CA VAL A 68 -9.76 11.18 19.40
C VAL A 68 -9.25 11.10 17.97
N LEU A 69 -9.82 11.88 17.05
CA LEU A 69 -9.40 11.89 15.65
C LEU A 69 -7.98 12.44 15.47
N ALA A 70 -7.57 13.43 16.27
CA ALA A 70 -6.20 13.93 16.28
C ALA A 70 -5.22 12.86 16.76
N ALA A 71 -5.51 12.20 17.89
CA ALA A 71 -4.67 11.13 18.43
C ALA A 71 -4.58 9.92 17.49
N LEU A 72 -5.67 9.59 16.78
CA LEU A 72 -5.66 8.51 15.78
C LEU A 72 -4.73 8.85 14.61
N ARG A 73 -4.84 10.08 14.06
CA ARG A 73 -3.97 10.56 12.97
C ARG A 73 -2.50 10.59 13.38
N GLU A 74 -2.21 11.03 14.59
CA GLU A 74 -0.85 11.03 15.12
C GLU A 74 -0.27 9.61 15.16
N ARG A 75 -1.01 8.63 15.69
CA ARG A 75 -0.58 7.23 15.71
C ARG A 75 -0.38 6.64 14.32
N GLN A 76 -1.26 6.96 13.37
CA GLN A 76 -1.13 6.51 11.99
C GLN A 76 0.11 7.10 11.31
N SER A 77 0.32 8.41 11.43
CA SER A 77 1.50 9.09 10.86
C SER A 77 2.82 8.60 11.46
N ALA A 78 2.84 8.27 12.75
CA ALA A 78 4.02 7.70 13.41
C ALA A 78 4.40 6.31 12.85
N GLY A 79 3.41 5.49 12.50
CA GLY A 79 3.64 4.21 11.81
C GLY A 79 4.09 4.38 10.35
N GLU A 80 3.58 5.42 9.68
CA GLU A 80 3.86 5.72 8.27
C GLU A 80 5.28 6.25 8.04
N ALA A 81 5.82 7.03 8.98
CA ALA A 81 7.22 7.47 8.94
C ALA A 81 8.21 6.28 8.96
N TRP A 82 7.89 5.23 9.72
CA TRP A 82 8.71 4.02 9.80
C TRP A 82 8.59 3.13 8.55
N SER A 83 7.41 3.08 7.92
CA SER A 83 7.20 2.33 6.68
C SER A 83 7.84 3.01 5.47
N LEU A 84 7.79 4.34 5.38
CA LEU A 84 8.45 5.12 4.33
C LEU A 84 9.97 4.90 4.33
N GLY A 85 10.62 4.92 5.49
CA GLY A 85 12.06 4.64 5.59
C GLY A 85 12.45 3.23 5.12
N ARG A 86 11.55 2.25 5.29
CA ARG A 86 11.75 0.87 4.83
C ARG A 86 11.54 0.74 3.32
N LEU A 87 10.53 1.43 2.77
CA LEU A 87 10.26 1.51 1.34
C LEU A 87 11.41 2.20 0.57
N TRP A 88 11.97 3.29 1.12
CA TRP A 88 13.12 3.98 0.54
C TRP A 88 14.38 3.11 0.47
N LYS A 89 14.62 2.25 1.47
CA LYS A 89 15.72 1.27 1.42
C LYS A 89 15.51 0.22 0.32
N ALA A 90 14.28 -0.24 0.12
CA ALA A 90 13.96 -1.19 -0.95
C ALA A 90 14.08 -0.54 -2.34
N ALA A 91 13.58 0.70 -2.49
CA ALA A 91 13.70 1.47 -3.73
C ALA A 91 15.15 1.83 -4.06
N GLY A 92 15.98 2.15 -3.06
CA GLY A 92 17.40 2.45 -3.26
C GLY A 92 18.19 1.27 -3.85
N LEU A 93 17.80 0.04 -3.54
CA LEU A 93 18.44 -1.16 -4.07
C LEU A 93 18.14 -1.36 -5.57
N LEU A 94 16.93 -1.02 -6.01
CA LEU A 94 16.54 -1.01 -7.42
C LEU A 94 17.23 0.12 -8.19
N VAL A 95 17.30 1.33 -7.61
CA VAL A 95 17.99 2.45 -8.24
C VAL A 95 19.49 2.18 -8.36
N SER A 96 20.09 1.50 -7.38
CA SER A 96 21.49 1.10 -7.43
C SER A 96 21.78 0.09 -8.54
N SER A 97 20.88 -0.86 -8.82
CA SER A 97 21.11 -1.84 -9.88
C SER A 97 20.98 -1.21 -11.27
N MET A 98 20.01 -0.30 -11.47
CA MET A 98 19.92 0.49 -12.71
C MET A 98 21.13 1.41 -12.88
N ALA A 99 21.61 2.06 -11.82
CA ALA A 99 22.80 2.91 -11.91
C ALA A 99 24.05 2.10 -12.30
N ALA A 100 24.19 0.88 -11.74
CA ALA A 100 25.28 -0.02 -12.09
C ALA A 100 25.22 -0.48 -13.55
N THR A 101 24.03 -0.83 -14.07
CA THR A 101 23.91 -1.22 -15.48
C THR A 101 24.19 -0.06 -16.41
N VAL A 102 23.76 1.16 -16.10
CA VAL A 102 24.08 2.38 -16.86
C VAL A 102 25.58 2.66 -16.84
N ALA A 103 26.24 2.53 -15.68
CA ALA A 103 27.68 2.71 -15.57
C ALA A 103 28.48 1.67 -16.39
N VAL A 104 28.04 0.41 -16.37
CA VAL A 104 28.64 -0.65 -17.20
C VAL A 104 28.44 -0.38 -18.68
N LEU A 105 27.22 0.03 -19.09
CA LEU A 105 26.93 0.41 -20.48
C LEU A 105 27.79 1.59 -20.94
N ALA A 106 27.94 2.62 -20.10
CA ALA A 106 28.80 3.77 -20.37
C ALA A 106 30.27 3.35 -20.49
N ALA A 107 30.77 2.52 -19.56
CA ALA A 107 32.13 2.00 -19.64
C ALA A 107 32.36 1.18 -20.92
N LEU A 108 31.40 0.35 -21.33
CA LEU A 108 31.46 -0.38 -22.60
C LEU A 108 31.45 0.56 -23.81
N THR A 109 30.71 1.67 -23.77
CA THR A 109 30.71 2.64 -24.89
C THR A 109 32.01 3.43 -25.00
N PHE A 110 32.68 3.72 -23.87
CA PHE A 110 33.94 4.48 -23.88
C PHE A 110 35.20 3.62 -24.02
N VAL A 111 35.17 2.33 -23.65
CA VAL A 111 36.31 1.41 -23.69
C VAL A 111 36.28 0.48 -24.92
N ALA A 112 35.12 0.26 -25.54
CA ALA A 112 35.07 -0.43 -26.82
C ALA A 112 35.82 0.43 -27.86
N PRO A 113 36.85 -0.11 -28.54
CA PRO A 113 37.46 0.59 -29.65
C PRO A 113 36.35 0.86 -30.67
N GLN A 114 36.23 2.11 -31.11
CA GLN A 114 35.46 2.38 -32.31
C GLN A 114 36.07 1.49 -33.39
N ALA A 115 35.36 0.44 -33.79
CA ALA A 115 35.66 -0.22 -35.04
C ALA A 115 35.57 0.90 -36.06
N THR A 116 36.73 1.33 -36.56
CA THR A 116 36.88 2.35 -37.59
C THR A 116 36.00 1.86 -38.73
N THR A 117 34.78 2.40 -38.80
CA THR A 117 33.91 2.16 -39.92
C THR A 117 34.61 2.93 -41.02
N GLN A 118 35.38 2.20 -41.83
CA GLN A 118 35.96 2.75 -43.04
C GLN A 118 34.83 3.45 -43.77
N GLN A 119 35.01 4.76 -43.89
CA GLN A 119 34.25 5.65 -44.71
C GLN A 119 34.41 5.17 -46.16
N ILE A 120 33.55 4.23 -46.57
CA ILE A 120 33.25 3.98 -47.97
C ILE A 120 32.05 4.86 -48.27
N ALA A 121 32.28 5.79 -49.18
CA ALA A 121 31.36 6.79 -49.64
C ALA A 121 30.03 6.21 -50.15
N SER A 122 28.97 6.95 -49.86
CA SER A 122 27.83 7.26 -50.74
C SER A 122 27.09 6.10 -51.45
N ALA A 123 25.97 5.69 -50.86
CA ALA A 123 24.69 5.29 -51.50
C ALA A 123 23.68 5.09 -50.35
N ASP A 124 22.94 6.12 -49.92
CA ASP A 124 21.68 6.61 -50.49
C ASP A 124 20.52 5.60 -50.34
N GLY A 125 19.43 6.02 -49.70
CA GLY A 125 18.15 5.31 -49.76
C GLY A 125 17.44 4.88 -48.46
N THR A 126 17.46 5.68 -47.39
CA THR A 126 16.39 5.60 -46.38
C THR A 126 15.89 7.00 -46.05
N TYR A 127 15.20 7.60 -47.02
CA TYR A 127 14.46 8.84 -46.82
C TYR A 127 13.29 8.56 -45.86
N THR A 128 13.36 9.11 -44.66
CA THR A 128 12.29 9.08 -43.67
C THR A 128 11.44 10.35 -43.79
N ALA A 129 10.14 10.23 -43.50
CA ALA A 129 9.11 11.23 -43.77
C ALA A 129 9.40 12.61 -43.13
N GLU A 130 10.21 12.66 -42.08
CA GLU A 130 10.65 13.89 -41.43
C GLU A 130 11.54 14.81 -42.30
N ASP A 131 12.24 14.30 -43.32
CA ASP A 131 13.16 15.12 -44.15
C ASP A 131 12.41 15.97 -45.20
N VAL A 132 11.24 15.51 -45.67
CA VAL A 132 10.41 16.23 -46.65
C VAL A 132 9.67 17.41 -46.01
N ILE A 133 9.37 17.35 -44.72
CA ILE A 133 8.60 18.39 -44.01
C ILE A 133 9.47 19.62 -43.69
N LEU A 134 10.78 19.45 -43.54
CA LEU A 134 11.69 20.52 -43.10
C LEU A 134 12.37 21.30 -44.23
N GLY A 135 12.06 20.98 -45.50
CA GLY A 135 12.35 21.88 -46.63
C GLY A 135 13.80 22.35 -46.74
N GLN A 136 14.76 21.51 -46.37
CA GLN A 136 16.18 21.89 -46.33
C GLN A 136 17.07 20.86 -47.04
N GLY A 137 16.81 20.67 -48.33
CA GLY A 137 17.65 19.90 -49.24
C GLY A 137 17.41 20.35 -50.68
N ALA A 138 18.45 20.85 -51.33
CA ALA A 138 18.41 21.53 -52.62
C ALA A 138 17.68 20.72 -53.72
N VAL A 139 16.65 21.34 -54.29
CA VAL A 139 16.09 20.94 -55.59
C VAL A 139 17.15 21.24 -56.65
N THR A 140 17.97 20.24 -56.94
CA THR A 140 18.83 20.21 -58.11
C THR A 140 18.15 19.33 -59.13
N ASP A 141 17.62 19.99 -60.16
CA ASP A 141 17.26 19.52 -61.49
C ASP A 141 17.46 18.01 -61.74
N GLY A 142 16.34 17.29 -61.80
CA GLY A 142 16.34 15.87 -62.13
C GLY A 142 14.94 15.30 -62.10
N GLN A 143 14.11 15.75 -63.04
CA GLN A 143 12.88 15.09 -63.52
C GLN A 143 12.17 14.20 -62.48
N VAL A 144 11.30 14.82 -61.68
CA VAL A 144 10.23 14.07 -61.02
C VAL A 144 9.44 13.37 -62.15
N SER A 145 9.52 12.06 -62.20
CA SER A 145 8.79 11.25 -63.18
C SER A 145 7.29 11.36 -62.88
N ASP A 146 6.46 11.62 -63.90
CA ASP A 146 5.00 11.72 -63.74
C ASP A 146 4.39 10.47 -63.09
N ASP A 147 5.01 9.29 -63.28
CA ASP A 147 4.61 8.05 -62.61
C ASP A 147 4.77 8.13 -61.08
N GLN A 148 5.76 8.88 -60.61
CA GLN A 148 6.04 9.06 -59.18
C GLN A 148 5.05 10.05 -58.54
N VAL A 149 4.57 11.04 -59.28
CA VAL A 149 3.51 11.96 -58.84
C VAL A 149 2.17 11.22 -58.77
N LEU A 150 1.84 10.41 -59.78
CA LEU A 150 0.59 9.67 -59.84
C LEU A 150 0.51 8.56 -58.77
N ALA A 151 1.60 7.85 -58.51
CA ALA A 151 1.68 6.87 -57.43
C ALA A 151 1.49 7.50 -56.04
N THR A 152 1.95 8.74 -55.85
CA THR A 152 1.80 9.45 -54.58
C THR A 152 0.38 9.99 -54.38
N LEU A 153 -0.30 10.40 -55.45
CA LEU A 153 -1.68 10.91 -55.40
C LEU A 153 -2.74 9.80 -55.31
N TYR A 154 -2.51 8.63 -55.92
CA TYR A 154 -3.51 7.56 -56.03
C TYR A 154 -3.13 6.25 -55.31
N GLY A 155 -1.89 6.10 -54.82
CA GLY A 155 -1.41 4.86 -54.19
C GLY A 155 -1.82 4.65 -52.72
N THR A 156 -2.78 5.42 -52.22
CA THR A 156 -3.32 5.29 -50.85
C THR A 156 -4.83 5.07 -50.83
N ASP A 157 -5.36 4.15 -51.65
CA ASP A 157 -6.71 3.64 -51.41
C ASP A 157 -6.95 2.25 -52.05
N ASP A 158 -6.44 1.19 -51.44
CA ASP A 158 -6.97 -0.16 -51.68
C ASP A 158 -8.00 -0.49 -50.59
N GLY A 159 -9.27 -0.18 -50.88
CA GLY A 159 -10.42 -0.98 -50.42
C GLY A 159 -11.08 -0.58 -49.09
N ALA A 160 -11.96 0.42 -49.16
CA ALA A 160 -13.15 0.49 -48.30
C ALA A 160 -14.42 0.69 -49.15
N GLU A 161 -14.91 -0.38 -49.81
CA GLU A 161 -16.33 -0.77 -49.89
C GLU A 161 -16.58 -1.93 -50.90
N LYS A 162 -17.04 -3.06 -50.34
CA LYS A 162 -17.81 -4.20 -50.90
C LYS A 162 -17.41 -4.89 -52.20
#